data_AF-A0A392TM71-F1
#
_entry.id   AF-A0A392TM71-F1
#
_cell.length_a   1.000
_cell.length_b   1.000
_cell.length_c   1.000
_cell.angle_alpha   90.00
_cell.angle_beta   90.00
_cell.angle_gamma   90.00
#
_symmetry.space_group_name_H-M   'P 1'
#
loop_
_entity.id
_entity.type
_entity.pdbx_description
1 polymer ?
#
loop_
_entity_poly.entity_id
_entity_poly.type
_entity_poly.pdbx_seq_one_letter_code
_entity_poly.pdbx_strand_id
1 'polypeptide(L)' 'MSSNSTEEEDAVCINEALTDDELRSILARVETEKDKEIFGLVCKRWLRLQSTERKKLAARAGPHMLRKMAD' A
#
# COMPACT_ATOMS: atom_id res chain seq x y z
N MET A 1 47.56 11.04 0.84
CA MET A 1 46.38 11.15 -0.03
C MET A 1 45.82 9.75 -0.16
N SER A 2 44.90 9.38 0.73
CA SER A 2 44.23 8.09 0.69
C SER A 2 42.75 8.39 0.57
N SER A 3 42.30 8.58 -0.67
CA SER A 3 40.86 8.61 -0.94
C SER A 3 40.38 7.19 -0.81
N ASN A 4 39.82 6.89 0.36
CA ASN A 4 39.16 5.63 0.64
C ASN A 4 37.97 5.53 -0.31
N SER A 5 38.06 4.64 -1.30
CA SER A 5 36.95 4.27 -2.17
C SER A 5 35.92 3.56 -1.29
N THR A 6 35.05 4.32 -0.63
CA THR A 6 33.83 3.78 -0.05
C THR A 6 32.97 3.37 -1.22
N GLU A 7 33.02 2.07 -1.54
CA GLU A 7 32.02 1.40 -2.34
C GLU A 7 30.66 1.79 -1.75
N GLU A 8 29.95 2.66 -2.48
CA GLU A 8 28.56 2.99 -2.17
C GLU A 8 27.79 1.68 -2.37
N GLU A 9 27.58 0.93 -1.29
CA GLU A 9 26.43 0.04 -1.21
C GLU A 9 25.22 0.94 -1.45
N ASP A 10 24.75 0.98 -2.70
CA ASP A 10 23.47 1.55 -3.09
C ASP A 10 22.42 0.92 -2.19
N ALA A 11 22.13 1.60 -1.08
CA ALA A 11 21.16 1.15 -0.09
C ALA A 11 19.81 1.24 -0.77
N VAL A 12 19.40 0.14 -1.39
CA VAL A 12 18.18 0.01 -2.16
C VAL A 12 17.02 0.55 -1.32
N CYS A 13 16.54 1.73 -1.67
CA CYS A 13 15.45 2.37 -0.96
C CYS A 13 14.19 1.53 -1.18
N ILE A 14 13.70 0.85 -0.16
CA ILE A 14 12.54 -0.06 -0.25
C ILE A 14 11.30 0.63 -0.86
N ASN A 15 11.18 1.95 -0.69
CA ASN A 15 10.09 2.75 -1.26
C ASN A 15 10.17 2.89 -2.79
N GLU A 16 11.36 2.74 -3.37
CA GLU A 16 11.63 2.83 -4.80
C GLU A 16 11.78 1.44 -5.43
N ALA A 17 12.29 0.48 -4.66
CA ALA A 17 12.54 -0.88 -5.13
C ALA A 17 11.27 -1.70 -5.35
N LEU A 18 10.27 -1.53 -4.47
CA LEU A 18 9.05 -2.32 -4.55
C LEU A 18 8.07 -1.72 -5.55
N THR A 19 7.50 -2.58 -6.39
CA THR A 19 6.37 -2.27 -7.28
C THR A 19 5.07 -2.13 -6.50
N ASP A 20 4.04 -1.54 -7.12
CA ASP A 20 2.72 -1.41 -6.48
C ASP A 20 2.08 -2.77 -6.18
N ASP A 21 2.32 -3.79 -7.01
CA ASP A 21 1.78 -5.13 -6.83
C ASP A 21 2.45 -5.87 -5.67
N GLU A 22 3.77 -5.71 -5.50
CA GLU A 22 4.49 -6.24 -4.34
C GLU A 22 4.02 -5.57 -3.04
N LEU A 23 3.83 -4.25 -3.06
CA LEU A 23 3.27 -3.51 -1.92
C LEU A 23 1.84 -3.95 -1.58
N ARG A 24 1.00 -4.27 -2.59
CA ARG A 24 -0.33 -4.87 -2.36
C ARG A 24 -0.24 -6.26 -1.76
N SER A 25 0.71 -7.08 -2.21
CA SER A 25 0.96 -8.41 -1.65
C SER A 25 1.38 -8.34 -0.17
N ILE A 26 2.26 -7.40 0.16
CA ILE A 26 2.66 -7.13 1.55
C ILE A 26 1.45 -6.69 2.37
N LEU A 27 0.68 -5.70 1.89
CA LEU A 27 -0.52 -5.21 2.58
C LEU A 27 -1.55 -6.32 2.83
N ALA A 28 -1.73 -7.25 1.89
CA ALA A 28 -2.64 -8.39 2.04
C ALA A 28 -2.21 -9.39 3.14
N ARG A 29 -0.92 -9.43 3.47
CA ARG A 29 -0.37 -10.26 4.55
C ARG A 29 -0.42 -9.59 5.92
N VAL A 30 -0.75 -8.30 5.98
CA VAL A 30 -0.92 -7.58 7.25
C VAL A 30 -2.29 -7.92 7.83
N GLU A 31 -2.31 -8.62 8.96
CA GLU A 31 -3.55 -9.17 9.51
C GLU A 31 -4.35 -8.15 10.31
N THR A 32 -3.69 -7.26 11.07
CA THR A 32 -4.37 -6.33 11.97
C THR A 32 -4.68 -5.01 11.28
N GLU A 33 -5.86 -4.44 11.54
CA GLU A 33 -6.22 -3.11 11.01
C GLU A 33 -5.26 -2.02 11.51
N LYS A 34 -4.74 -2.18 12.74
CA LYS A 34 -3.74 -1.27 13.31
C LYS A 34 -2.45 -1.27 12.50
N ASP A 35 -1.95 -2.44 12.10
CA ASP A 35 -0.73 -2.53 11.30
C ASP A 35 -0.97 -2.07 9.86
N LYS A 36 -2.18 -2.27 9.32
CA LYS A 36 -2.59 -1.69 8.04
C LYS A 36 -2.63 -0.17 8.10
N GLU A 37 -3.03 0.43 9.21
CA GLU A 37 -2.96 1.88 9.42
C GLU A 37 -1.50 2.35 9.41
N ILE A 38 -0.61 1.65 10.13
CA ILE A 38 0.83 1.94 10.16
C ILE A 38 1.47 1.81 8.77
N PHE A 39 1.07 0.81 7.97
CA PHE A 39 1.52 0.65 6.58
C PHE A 39 1.29 1.94 5.77
N GLY A 40 0.16 2.62 5.96
CA GLY A 40 -0.14 3.88 5.27
C GLY A 40 0.76 5.06 5.69
N LEU A 41 1.48 4.96 6.81
CA LEU A 41 2.30 6.04 7.34
C LEU A 41 3.72 6.08 6.76
N VAL A 42 4.14 5.05 6.00
CA VAL A 42 5.50 4.97 5.44
C VAL A 42 5.76 6.10 4.43
N CYS A 43 4.89 6.27 3.44
CA CYS A 43 4.93 7.39 2.51
C CYS A 43 3.59 7.56 1.76
N LYS A 44 3.48 8.64 0.97
CA LYS A 44 2.27 8.94 0.17
C LYS A 44 1.88 7.81 -0.80
N ARG A 45 2.83 7.01 -1.28
CA ARG A 45 2.55 5.90 -2.20
C ARG A 45 1.84 4.74 -1.48
N TRP A 46 2.34 4.38 -0.29
CA TRP A 46 1.76 3.32 0.53
C TRP A 46 0.38 3.69 1.05
N LEU A 47 0.20 4.94 1.49
CA LEU A 47 -1.12 5.46 1.88
C LEU A 47 -2.15 5.36 0.75
N ARG A 48 -1.75 5.67 -0.49
CA ARG A 48 -2.62 5.57 -1.67
C ARG A 48 -3.03 4.12 -1.93
N LEU A 49 -2.09 3.18 -1.86
CA LEU A 49 -2.38 1.75 -2.03
C LEU A 49 -3.37 1.26 -0.97
N GLN A 50 -3.11 1.53 0.31
CA GLN A 50 -3.98 1.19 1.43
C GLN A 50 -5.40 1.77 1.26
N SER A 51 -5.50 3.05 0.89
CA SER A 51 -6.79 3.71 0.64
C SER A 51 -7.56 3.10 -0.53
N THR A 52 -6.87 2.70 -1.62
CA THR A 52 -7.53 2.06 -2.77
C THR A 52 -8.07 0.68 -2.45
N GLU A 53 -7.35 -0.12 -1.66
CA GLU A 53 -7.82 -1.45 -1.25
C GLU A 53 -9.03 -1.34 -0.30
N ARG A 54 -9.02 -0.39 0.65
CA ARG A 54 -10.20 -0.10 1.49
C ARG A 54 -11.43 0.31 0.67
N LYS A 55 -11.25 1.08 -0.41
CA LYS A 55 -12.34 1.51 -1.30
C LYS A 55 -12.91 0.38 -2.15
N LYS A 56 -12.11 -0.61 -2.56
CA LYS A 56 -12.60 -1.78 -3.32
C LYS A 56 -13.61 -2.61 -2.53
N LEU A 57 -13.46 -2.69 -1.21
CA LEU A 57 -14.41 -3.41 -0.35
C LEU A 57 -15.75 -2.67 -0.19
N ALA A 58 -15.79 -1.35 -0.38
CA ALA A 58 -17.03 -0.56 -0.28
C ALA A 58 -17.89 -0.59 -1.56
N ALA A 59 -17.38 -1.14 -2.67
CA ALA A 59 -18.03 -1.07 -3.98
C ALA A 59 -19.01 -2.24 -4.28
N ARG A 60 -19.22 -3.18 -3.35
CA ARG A 60 -20.26 -4.21 -3.49
C ARG A 60 -21.56 -3.79 -2.79
N ALA A 61 -22.26 -2.83 -3.38
CA ALA A 61 -23.68 -2.64 -3.09
C ALA A 61 -24.45 -3.86 -3.61
N GLY A 62 -25.05 -4.65 -2.70
CA GLY A 62 -25.86 -5.80 -3.09
C GLY A 62 -27.11 -5.38 -3.90
N PRO A 63 -27.78 -6.32 -4.60
CA PRO A 63 -28.98 -6.04 -5.40
C PRO A 63 -30.07 -5.29 -4.61
N HIS A 64 -30.14 -5.53 -3.30
CA HIS A 64 -31.06 -4.83 -2.39
C HIS A 64 -30.80 -3.32 -2.28
N MET A 65 -29.53 -2.89 -2.26
CA MET A 65 -29.19 -1.46 -2.25
C MET A 65 -29.43 -0.81 -3.60
N LEU A 66 -29.17 -1.54 -4.70
CA LEU A 66 -29.47 -1.06 -6.05
C LEU A 66 -30.99 -0.91 -6.27
N ARG A 67 -31.81 -1.83 -5.75
CA ARG A 67 -33.28 -1.80 -5.88
C ARG A 67 -33.93 -0.61 -5.17
N LYS A 68 -33.37 -0.17 -4.02
CA LYS A 68 -33.88 1.01 -3.29
C LYS A 68 -33.58 2.35 -3.96
N MET A 69 -32.68 2.38 -4.93
CA MET A 69 -32.33 3.60 -5.69
C MET A 69 -33.11 3.73 -7.00
N ALA A 70 -33.88 2.70 -7.38
CA ALA A 70 -34.65 2.65 -8.62
C ALA A 70 -36.13 3.01 -8.45
N ASP A 71 -36.56 3.36 -7.23
CA ASP A 71 -37.88 3.94 -6.91
C ASP A 71 -37.76 5.46 -6.74
#